data_AF-A0A7C1F8M6-F1
#
_entry.id   AF-A0A7C1F8M6-F1
#
_cell.length_a   1.000
_cell.length_b   1.000
_cell.length_c   1.000
_cell.angle_alpha   90.00
_cell.angle_beta   90.00
_cell.angle_gamma   90.00
#
_symmetry.space_group_name_H-M   'P 1'
#
loop_
_entity.id
_entity.type
_entity.pdbx_description
1 polymer ?
#
loop_
_entity_poly.entity_id
_entity_poly.type
_entity_poly.pdbx_seq_one_letter_code
_entity_poly.pdbx_strand_id
1 'polypeptide(L)'
;MAIRCAFCGEEYDVTLFEFGNTVDCPCGHVVRLEHKEVEEERIQEVKRLADKIAFLLVSTDYPEIDIEIEKQKLKDRLAELFPDKAYLYELIYEPRFQRLKEQFRDKP
;
A
#
# COMPACT_ATOMS: atom_id res chain seq x y z
N MET A 1 -2.63 -21.06 11.34
CA MET A 1 -2.58 -19.74 12.02
C MET A 1 -3.87 -19.65 12.83
N ALA A 2 -3.83 -19.22 14.09
CA ALA A 2 -5.02 -19.23 14.95
C ALA A 2 -5.18 -17.86 15.61
N ILE A 3 -6.41 -17.37 15.66
CA ILE A 3 -6.77 -16.14 16.37
C ILE A 3 -7.30 -16.55 17.73
N ARG A 4 -6.75 -15.99 18.80
CA ARG A 4 -7.27 -16.20 20.16
C ARG A 4 -8.29 -15.14 20.53
N CYS A 5 -9.40 -15.54 21.14
CA CYS A 5 -10.30 -14.62 21.80
C CYS A 5 -9.59 -13.96 22.99
N ALA A 6 -9.53 -12.63 23.01
CA ALA A 6 -8.89 -11.87 24.09
C ALA A 6 -9.56 -12.03 25.47
N PHE A 7 -10.79 -12.54 25.52
CA PHE A 7 -11.58 -12.66 26.75
C PHE A 7 -11.51 -14.05 27.38
N CYS A 8 -11.65 -15.12 26.59
CA CYS A 8 -11.67 -16.50 27.10
C CYS A 8 -10.42 -17.32 26.71
N GLY A 9 -9.60 -16.82 25.78
CA GLY A 9 -8.40 -17.51 25.30
C GLY A 9 -8.65 -18.62 24.26
N GLU A 10 -9.90 -18.83 23.84
CA GLU A 10 -10.27 -19.85 22.85
C GLU A 10 -9.66 -19.54 21.47
N GLU A 11 -9.19 -20.58 20.78
CA GLU A 11 -8.49 -20.47 19.50
C GLU A 11 -9.43 -20.74 18.33
N TYR A 12 -9.39 -19.85 17.34
CA TYR A 12 -10.15 -19.96 16.10
C TYR A 12 -9.20 -20.10 14.92
N ASP A 13 -9.45 -21.08 14.07
CA ASP A 13 -8.76 -21.18 12.78
C ASP A 13 -9.12 -19.96 11.92
N VAL A 14 -8.13 -19.36 11.24
CA VAL A 14 -8.35 -18.22 10.33
C VAL A 14 -9.34 -18.54 9.20
N THR A 15 -9.49 -19.81 8.82
CA THR A 15 -10.49 -20.25 7.84
C THR A 15 -11.94 -19.95 8.25
N LEU A 16 -12.22 -19.83 9.56
CA LEU A 16 -13.55 -19.45 10.06
C LEU A 16 -13.94 -18.00 9.73
N PHE A 17 -12.98 -17.19 9.26
CA PHE A 17 -13.16 -15.78 8.90
C PHE A 17 -13.22 -15.57 7.37
N GLU A 18 -13.29 -16.64 6.57
CA GLU A 18 -13.29 -16.57 5.09
C GLU A 18 -14.53 -15.88 4.50
N PHE A 19 -15.63 -15.83 5.26
CA PHE A 19 -16.89 -15.17 4.86
C PHE A 19 -17.14 -13.85 5.60
N GLY A 20 -16.17 -13.37 6.37
CA GLY A 20 -16.26 -12.13 7.15
C GLY A 20 -15.19 -12.01 8.24
N ASN A 21 -14.77 -10.79 8.58
CA ASN A 21 -13.68 -10.55 9.54
C ASN A 21 -14.07 -10.80 11.01
N THR A 22 -15.20 -11.46 11.32
CA THR A 22 -15.68 -11.62 12.69
C THR A 22 -16.29 -13.00 12.95
N VAL A 23 -16.03 -13.56 14.13
CA VAL A 23 -16.61 -14.81 14.63
C VAL A 23 -17.20 -14.58 16.01
N ASP A 24 -18.41 -15.09 16.25
CA ASP A 24 -19.02 -15.12 17.58
C ASP A 24 -18.36 -16.20 18.44
N CYS A 25 -17.69 -15.79 19.50
CA CYS A 25 -17.10 -16.72 20.46
C CYS A 25 -18.17 -17.24 21.43
N PRO A 26 -18.13 -18.52 21.86
CA PRO A 26 -19.03 -19.08 22.87
C PRO A 26 -19.04 -18.33 24.20
N CYS A 27 -18.00 -17.54 24.50
CA CYS A 27 -17.98 -16.65 25.67
C CYS A 27 -18.86 -15.39 25.53
N GLY A 28 -19.56 -15.24 24.40
CA GLY A 28 -20.45 -14.12 24.10
C GLY A 28 -19.77 -12.87 23.53
N HIS A 29 -18.46 -12.93 23.26
CA HIS A 29 -17.71 -11.83 22.64
C HIS A 29 -17.47 -12.07 21.15
N VAL A 30 -17.32 -11.01 20.38
CA VAL A 30 -17.00 -11.09 18.95
C VAL A 30 -15.48 -11.05 18.78
N VAL A 31 -14.91 -12.11 18.20
CA VAL A 31 -13.52 -12.14 17.78
C VAL A 31 -13.43 -11.50 16.40
N ARG A 32 -12.50 -10.57 16.21
CA ARG A 32 -12.27 -9.92 14.92
C ARG A 32 -10.89 -10.26 14.39
N LEU A 33 -10.81 -10.66 13.13
CA LEU A 33 -9.56 -10.73 12.40
C LEU A 33 -9.22 -9.32 11.90
N GLU A 34 -8.26 -8.65 12.54
CA GLU A 34 -7.76 -7.37 12.06
C GLU A 34 -6.81 -7.61 10.87
N HIS A 35 -7.29 -7.37 9.65
CA HIS A 35 -6.50 -7.34 8.41
C HIS A 35 -5.47 -6.18 8.34
N LYS A 36 -5.17 -5.50 9.44
CA LYS A 36 -4.34 -4.28 9.47
C LYS A 36 -2.91 -4.53 9.04
N GLU A 37 -2.27 -5.60 9.51
CA GLU A 37 -0.84 -5.82 9.26
C GLU A 37 -0.55 -5.98 7.76
N VAL A 38 -1.41 -6.70 7.04
CA VAL A 38 -1.29 -6.89 5.58
C VAL A 38 -1.56 -5.59 4.83
N GLU A 39 -2.52 -4.78 5.26
CA GLU A 39 -2.82 -3.48 4.62
C GLU A 39 -1.68 -2.47 4.86
N GLU A 40 -1.12 -2.44 6.07
CA GLU A 40 0.03 -1.60 6.41
C GLU A 40 1.27 -1.95 5.59
N GLU A 41 1.58 -3.24 5.41
CA GLU A 41 2.69 -3.70 4.56
C GLU A 41 2.54 -3.23 3.11
N ARG A 42 1.32 -3.35 2.54
CA ARG A 42 1.03 -2.89 1.18
C ARG A 42 1.18 -1.38 1.04
N ILE A 43 0.72 -0.61 2.03
CA ILE A 43 0.87 0.85 2.06
C ILE A 43 2.36 1.22 2.14
N GLN A 44 3.13 0.54 2.98
CA GLN A 44 4.56 0.77 3.08
C GLN A 44 5.31 0.48 1.77
N GLU A 45 4.91 -0.57 1.05
CA GLU A 45 5.50 -0.92 -0.25
C GLU A 45 5.31 0.22 -1.26
N VAL A 46 4.08 0.70 -1.42
CA VAL A 46 3.75 1.84 -2.29
C VAL A 46 4.57 3.07 -1.90
N LYS A 47 4.67 3.36 -0.61
CA LYS A 47 5.43 4.51 -0.11
C LYS A 47 6.91 4.42 -0.48
N ARG A 48 7.54 3.25 -0.31
CA ARG A 48 8.95 3.05 -0.68
C ARG A 48 9.20 3.29 -2.16
N LEU A 49 8.30 2.80 -3.03
CA LEU A 49 8.39 3.03 -4.47
C LEU A 49 8.26 4.51 -4.83
N ALA A 50 7.28 5.21 -4.23
CA ALA A 50 7.11 6.64 -4.45
C ALA A 50 8.30 7.47 -3.98
N ASP A 51 8.87 7.13 -2.81
CA ASP A 51 10.05 7.82 -2.26
C ASP A 51 11.29 7.58 -3.14
N LYS A 52 11.44 6.38 -3.72
CA LYS A 52 12.49 6.09 -4.70
C LYS A 52 12.38 6.99 -5.93
N ILE A 53 11.19 7.16 -6.51
CA ILE A 53 10.98 8.04 -7.68
C ILE A 53 11.32 9.49 -7.32
N ALA A 54 10.85 9.96 -6.16
CA ALA A 54 11.17 11.31 -5.68
C ALA A 54 12.69 11.50 -5.51
N PHE A 55 13.40 10.51 -4.97
CA PHE A 55 14.85 10.55 -4.84
C PHE A 55 15.55 10.62 -6.21
N LEU A 56 15.14 9.79 -7.18
CA LEU A 56 15.69 9.79 -8.54
C LEU A 56 15.49 11.16 -9.22
N LEU A 57 14.32 11.77 -9.05
CA LEU A 57 14.02 13.09 -9.60
C LEU A 57 14.92 14.20 -9.01
N VAL A 58 15.17 14.16 -7.70
CA VAL A 58 15.82 15.26 -6.97
C VAL A 58 17.35 15.13 -6.92
N SER A 59 17.87 13.91 -6.73
CA SER A 59 19.26 13.70 -6.30
C SER A 59 20.16 13.08 -7.36
N THR A 60 19.61 12.74 -8.53
CA THR A 60 20.34 12.05 -9.59
C THR A 60 20.06 12.70 -10.94
N ASP A 61 21.00 12.56 -11.86
CA ASP A 61 20.90 12.90 -13.29
C ASP A 61 20.30 11.73 -14.12
N TYR A 62 19.65 10.78 -13.45
CA TYR A 62 19.07 9.58 -14.05
C TYR A 62 18.22 9.91 -15.27
N PRO A 63 18.34 9.19 -16.40
CA PRO A 63 17.60 9.54 -17.61
C PRO A 63 16.09 9.62 -17.39
N GLU A 64 15.42 10.52 -18.12
CA GLU A 64 13.97 10.69 -18.02
C GLU A 64 13.21 9.40 -18.32
N ILE A 65 13.66 8.65 -19.32
CA ILE A 65 13.09 7.35 -19.71
C ILE A 65 13.06 6.39 -18.51
N ASP A 66 14.14 6.34 -17.73
CA ASP A 66 14.22 5.44 -16.59
C ASP A 66 13.30 5.87 -15.45
N ILE A 67 13.06 7.17 -15.27
CA ILE A 67 12.08 7.67 -14.30
C ILE A 67 10.65 7.29 -14.72
N GLU A 68 10.33 7.42 -16.00
CA GLU A 68 9.02 7.01 -16.53
C GLU A 68 8.80 5.49 -16.37
N ILE A 69 9.84 4.67 -16.52
CA ILE A 69 9.78 3.24 -16.21
C ILE A 69 9.44 3.01 -14.73
N GLU A 70 10.09 3.73 -13.80
CA GLU A 70 9.81 3.58 -12.37
C GLU A 70 8.41 4.08 -11.97
N LYS A 71 7.91 5.16 -12.60
CA LYS A 71 6.52 5.61 -12.47
C LYS A 71 5.53 4.54 -12.92
N GLN A 72 5.77 3.91 -14.06
CA GLN A 72 4.91 2.84 -14.56
C GLN A 72 4.87 1.65 -13.58
N LYS A 73 6.03 1.24 -13.04
CA LYS A 73 6.07 0.19 -12.01
C LYS A 73 5.24 0.53 -10.77
N LEU A 74 5.27 1.78 -10.30
CA LEU A 74 4.44 2.24 -9.19
C LEU A 74 2.94 2.15 -9.55
N LYS A 75 2.56 2.57 -10.76
CA LYS A 75 1.17 2.51 -11.24
C LYS A 75 0.66 1.07 -11.32
N ASP A 76 1.46 0.16 -11.89
CA ASP A 76 1.13 -1.26 -11.98
C ASP A 76 0.97 -1.87 -10.59
N ARG A 77 1.90 -1.55 -9.67
CA ARG A 77 1.84 -2.06 -8.30
C ARG A 77 0.64 -1.53 -7.52
N LEU A 78 0.24 -0.28 -7.73
CA LEU A 78 -0.98 0.28 -7.17
C LEU A 78 -2.24 -0.42 -7.70
N ALA A 79 -2.28 -0.73 -8.99
CA ALA A 79 -3.39 -1.47 -9.60
C ALA A 79 -3.49 -2.91 -9.06
N GLU A 80 -2.35 -3.56 -8.78
CA GLU A 80 -2.31 -4.89 -8.16
C GLU A 80 -2.74 -4.87 -6.69
N LEU A 81 -2.21 -3.94 -5.89
CA LEU A 81 -2.43 -3.91 -4.44
C LEU A 81 -3.76 -3.27 -4.04
N PHE A 82 -4.20 -2.26 -4.80
CA PHE A 82 -5.37 -1.43 -4.52
C PHE A 82 -6.13 -1.07 -5.81
N PRO A 83 -6.75 -2.04 -6.49
CA PRO A 83 -7.42 -1.82 -7.79
C PRO A 83 -8.47 -0.69 -7.73
N ASP A 84 -9.25 -0.63 -6.65
CA ASP A 84 -10.30 0.38 -6.46
C ASP A 84 -9.75 1.80 -6.24
N LYS A 85 -8.46 1.92 -5.92
CA LYS A 85 -7.79 3.19 -5.58
C LYS A 85 -6.72 3.57 -6.60
N ALA A 86 -6.58 2.82 -7.70
CA ALA A 86 -5.57 3.07 -8.72
C ALA A 86 -5.65 4.49 -9.32
N TYR A 87 -6.85 5.06 -9.39
CA TYR A 87 -7.08 6.43 -9.84
C TYR A 87 -6.35 7.50 -9.01
N LEU A 88 -6.02 7.20 -7.74
CA LEU A 88 -5.27 8.12 -6.88
C LEU A 88 -3.85 8.37 -7.39
N TYR A 89 -3.31 7.47 -8.22
CA TYR A 89 -2.03 7.69 -8.89
C TYR A 89 -2.04 9.01 -9.68
N GLU A 90 -3.03 9.17 -10.56
CA GLU A 90 -3.13 10.33 -11.44
C GLU A 90 -3.51 11.61 -10.70
N LEU A 91 -4.26 11.49 -9.59
CA LEU A 91 -4.67 12.64 -8.79
C LEU A 91 -3.59 13.16 -7.84
N ILE A 92 -2.70 12.29 -7.35
CA ILE A 92 -1.78 12.64 -6.25
C ILE A 92 -0.33 12.49 -6.70
N TYR A 93 0.05 11.32 -7.21
CA TYR A 93 1.44 11.00 -7.48
C TYR A 93 1.95 11.69 -8.74
N GLU A 94 1.17 11.69 -9.83
CA GLU A 94 1.59 12.32 -11.08
C GLU A 94 1.83 13.83 -10.93
N PRO A 95 0.91 14.64 -10.36
CA PRO A 95 1.15 16.07 -10.16
C PRO A 95 2.33 16.35 -9.22
N ARG A 96 2.54 15.48 -8.22
CA ARG A 96 3.69 15.59 -7.31
C ARG A 96 5.01 15.37 -8.03
N PHE A 97 5.11 14.32 -8.86
CA PHE A 97 6.34 14.03 -9.60
C PHE A 97 6.61 15.06 -10.68
N GLN A 98 5.58 15.51 -11.39
CA GLN A 98 5.71 16.59 -12.36
C GLN A 98 6.28 17.85 -11.71
N ARG A 99 5.73 18.27 -10.57
CA ARG A 99 6.26 19.42 -9.83
C ARG A 99 7.73 19.23 -9.43
N LEU A 100 8.11 18.05 -8.97
CA LEU A 100 9.51 17.76 -8.62
C LEU A 100 10.43 17.82 -9.85
N LYS A 101 9.99 17.28 -10.98
CA LYS A 101 10.74 17.36 -12.24
C LYS A 101 10.98 18.82 -12.65
N GLU A 102 9.92 19.62 -12.68
CA GLU A 102 9.98 21.04 -13.05
C GLU A 102 10.94 21.84 -12.15
N GLN A 103 10.97 21.53 -10.84
CA GLN A 103 11.78 22.26 -9.87
C GLN A 103 13.28 21.92 -9.92
N PHE A 104 13.63 20.67 -10.20
CA PHE A 104 15.00 20.17 -10.05
C PHE A 104 15.68 19.82 -11.38
N ARG A 105 14.92 19.57 -12.45
CA ARG A 105 15.46 19.10 -13.75
C ARG A 105 15.21 20.06 -14.90
N ASP A 106 14.08 20.76 -14.91
CA ASP A 106 13.75 21.73 -15.97
C ASP A 106 14.26 23.16 -15.67
N LYS A 107 15.27 23.31 -14.80
CA LYS A 107 15.96 24.60 -14.65
C LYS A 107 16.92 24.83 -15.82
N PRO A 108 16.96 26.07 -16.38
CA PRO A 108 17.86 26.42 -17.47
C PRO A 108 19.34 26.41 -17.06
#